data_AF-A0A525CVT7-F1
#
_entry.id   AF-A0A525CVT7-F1
#
_cell.length_a   1.000
_cell.length_b   1.000
_cell.length_c   1.000
_cell.angle_alpha   90.00
_cell.angle_beta   90.00
_cell.angle_gamma   90.00
#
_symmetry.space_group_name_H-M   'P 1'
#
loop_
_entity.id
_entity.type
_entity.pdbx_description
1 polymer ?
#
loop_
_entity_poly.entity_id
_entity_poly.type
_entity_poly.pdbx_seq_one_letter_code
_entity_poly.pdbx_strand_id
1 'polypeptide(L)'
;MFKPYLNVNRYQISLWAVIIICALSVFTAGVQAGDRVNTHVRVIHAAQGARHIDAGLDDLAAELESVFRYTSYRLIQSKGMMLGYNEKGRVGLPGKRMLVVSPTSIDGQRIQYRITIHKGKKQVFQTQVLLKNRSSITIGGPQFKKGYLLFNISGRIN
;
A
#
# COMPACT_ATOMS: atom_id res chain seq x y z
N MET A 1 -38.08 36.45 -53.51
CA MET A 1 -36.93 35.58 -53.86
C MET A 1 -35.65 36.38 -53.66
N PHE A 2 -34.95 36.27 -52.52
CA PHE A 2 -33.55 36.70 -52.35
C PHE A 2 -33.01 36.08 -51.04
N LYS A 3 -32.08 35.13 -51.14
CA LYS A 3 -31.25 34.63 -50.03
C LYS A 3 -29.97 35.46 -50.01
N PRO A 4 -29.55 36.08 -48.89
CA PRO A 4 -28.25 36.71 -48.83
C PRO A 4 -27.17 35.64 -48.63
N TYR A 5 -26.24 35.56 -49.56
CA TYR A 5 -25.02 34.77 -49.41
C TYR A 5 -24.09 35.49 -48.43
N LEU A 6 -23.94 34.96 -47.22
CA LEU A 6 -22.85 35.30 -46.32
C LEU A 6 -21.53 34.85 -46.98
N ASN A 7 -20.81 35.81 -47.55
CA ASN A 7 -19.46 35.59 -48.06
C ASN A 7 -18.49 35.50 -46.87
N VAL A 8 -18.40 34.31 -46.28
CA VAL A 8 -17.43 34.03 -45.23
C VAL A 8 -16.09 33.77 -45.92
N ASN A 9 -15.19 34.75 -45.81
CA ASN A 9 -13.84 34.70 -46.37
C ASN A 9 -13.13 33.42 -45.86
N ARG A 10 -12.70 32.54 -46.79
CA ARG A 10 -12.06 31.25 -46.46
C ARG A 10 -10.89 31.38 -45.48
N TYR A 11 -10.18 32.51 -45.52
CA TYR A 11 -9.06 32.83 -44.62
C TYR A 11 -9.49 33.16 -43.18
N GLN A 12 -10.71 33.68 -42.96
CA GLN A 12 -11.20 33.94 -41.61
C GLN A 12 -11.53 32.63 -40.88
N ILE A 13 -12.17 31.68 -41.56
CA ILE A 13 -12.50 30.36 -40.97
C ILE A 13 -11.22 29.61 -40.55
N SER A 14 -10.14 29.76 -41.32
CA SER A 14 -8.83 29.17 -41.01
C SER A 14 -8.18 29.76 -39.75
N LEU A 15 -8.34 31.06 -39.49
CA LEU A 15 -7.75 31.71 -38.31
C LEU A 15 -8.45 31.31 -37.00
N TRP A 16 -9.78 31.19 -37.03
CA TRP A 16 -10.56 30.77 -35.86
C TRP A 16 -10.37 29.28 -35.53
N ALA A 17 -10.17 28.42 -36.54
CA ALA A 17 -9.93 26.99 -36.33
C ALA A 17 -8.58 26.72 -35.62
N VAL A 18 -7.53 27.49 -35.93
CA VAL A 18 -6.21 27.35 -35.27
C VAL A 18 -6.24 27.78 -33.81
N ILE A 19 -7.01 28.83 -33.48
CA ILE A 19 -7.16 29.33 -32.10
C ILE A 19 -7.90 28.30 -31.21
N ILE A 20 -8.93 27.64 -31.75
CA ILE A 20 -9.68 26.60 -31.02
C ILE A 20 -8.81 25.36 -30.77
N ILE A 21 -7.97 24.97 -31.73
CA ILE A 21 -7.04 23.84 -31.57
C ILE A 21 -5.95 24.16 -30.55
N CYS A 22 -5.40 25.38 -30.54
CA CYS A 22 -4.41 25.80 -29.54
C CYS A 22 -4.99 25.85 -28.11
N ALA A 23 -6.26 26.23 -27.96
CA ALA A 23 -6.92 26.32 -26.66
C ALA A 23 -7.23 24.95 -26.03
N LEU A 24 -7.38 23.88 -26.83
CA LEU A 24 -7.60 22.52 -26.31
C LEU A 24 -6.32 21.82 -25.81
N SER A 25 -5.13 22.30 -26.18
CA SER A 25 -3.85 21.66 -25.85
C SER A 25 -3.30 21.93 -24.45
N VAL A 26 -3.92 22.82 -23.65
CA VAL A 26 -3.31 23.33 -22.40
C VAL A 26 -3.76 22.57 -21.14
N PHE A 27 -4.69 21.62 -21.24
CA PHE A 27 -5.17 20.84 -20.08
C PHE A 27 -4.55 19.44 -19.97
N THR A 28 -3.24 19.31 -20.17
CA THR A 28 -2.52 18.17 -19.59
C THR A 28 -2.21 18.51 -18.14
N ALA A 29 -3.19 18.30 -17.25
CA ALA A 29 -2.91 18.24 -15.82
C ALA A 29 -1.90 17.12 -15.61
N GLY A 30 -0.63 17.49 -15.39
CA GLY A 30 0.41 16.54 -15.03
C GLY A 30 -0.04 15.81 -13.77
N VAL A 31 -0.47 14.56 -13.91
CA VAL A 31 -0.65 13.67 -12.76
C VAL A 31 0.75 13.47 -12.20
N GLN A 32 1.11 14.26 -11.20
CA GLN A 32 2.30 13.98 -10.42
C GLN A 32 2.08 12.62 -9.79
N ALA A 33 2.81 11.62 -10.29
CA ALA A 33 2.88 10.32 -9.66
C ALA A 33 3.55 10.54 -8.29
N GLY A 34 2.73 10.81 -7.26
CA GLY A 34 3.22 10.97 -5.90
C GLY A 34 4.02 9.73 -5.49
N ASP A 35 5.09 9.93 -4.71
CA ASP A 35 5.99 8.85 -4.33
C ASP A 35 5.20 7.64 -3.84
N ARG A 36 5.46 6.49 -4.47
CA ARG A 36 4.79 5.25 -4.13
C ARG A 36 5.71 4.41 -3.27
N VAL A 37 5.11 3.76 -2.29
CA VAL A 37 5.80 2.85 -1.39
C VAL A 37 5.45 1.42 -1.78
N ASN A 38 6.45 0.66 -2.23
CA ASN A 38 6.34 -0.78 -2.37
C ASN A 38 6.30 -1.40 -0.97
N THR A 39 5.11 -1.81 -0.54
CA THR A 39 4.81 -2.36 0.78
C THR A 39 4.57 -3.85 0.68
N HIS A 40 5.29 -4.66 1.44
CA HIS A 40 5.08 -6.10 1.50
C HIS A 40 4.66 -6.51 2.91
N VAL A 41 3.55 -7.25 3.02
CA VAL A 41 3.04 -7.78 4.27
C VAL A 41 3.10 -9.30 4.27
N ARG A 42 3.68 -9.89 5.33
CA ARG A 42 3.63 -11.32 5.63
C ARG A 42 2.85 -11.56 6.92
N VAL A 43 1.90 -12.48 6.88
CA VAL A 43 1.10 -12.92 8.02
C VAL A 43 1.63 -14.27 8.46
N ILE A 44 2.06 -14.37 9.72
CA ILE A 44 2.76 -15.52 10.26
C ILE A 44 1.97 -16.06 11.44
N HIS A 45 1.81 -17.38 11.53
CA HIS A 45 1.34 -18.04 12.74
C HIS A 45 2.53 -18.46 13.58
N ALA A 46 2.61 -17.97 14.80
CA ALA A 46 3.63 -18.34 15.77
C ALA A 46 2.99 -19.14 16.91
N ALA A 47 3.55 -20.31 17.23
CA ALA A 47 3.00 -21.20 18.24
C ALA A 47 4.08 -22.00 18.97
N GLN A 48 3.73 -22.53 20.15
CA GLN A 48 4.58 -23.49 20.85
C GLN A 48 4.33 -24.92 20.36
N GLY A 49 5.38 -25.73 20.26
CA GLY A 49 5.31 -27.12 19.82
C GLY A 49 6.64 -27.64 19.26
N ALA A 50 6.55 -28.49 18.24
CA ALA A 50 7.73 -28.94 17.49
C ALA A 50 8.41 -27.76 16.78
N ARG A 51 9.74 -27.75 16.79
CA ARG A 51 10.52 -26.69 16.14
C ARG A 51 10.29 -26.72 14.64
N HIS A 52 9.85 -25.60 14.07
CA HIS A 52 9.57 -25.48 12.64
C HIS A 52 9.59 -24.03 12.19
N ILE A 53 10.26 -23.72 11.09
CA ILE A 53 10.17 -22.42 10.42
C ILE A 53 9.91 -22.71 8.93
N ASP A 54 8.85 -22.13 8.37
CA ASP A 54 8.61 -22.24 6.93
C ASP A 54 9.73 -21.51 6.15
N ALA A 55 10.25 -22.13 5.09
CA ALA A 55 11.37 -21.60 4.29
C ALA A 55 11.15 -20.17 3.75
N GLY A 56 9.88 -19.75 3.57
CA GLY A 56 9.54 -18.37 3.20
C GLY A 56 9.78 -17.31 4.29
N LEU A 57 10.33 -17.71 5.44
CA LEU A 57 10.63 -16.88 6.60
C LEU A 57 12.11 -16.94 7.02
N ASP A 58 12.98 -17.55 6.21
CA ASP A 58 14.40 -17.72 6.55
C ASP A 58 15.10 -16.38 6.81
N ASP A 59 14.74 -15.34 6.06
CA ASP A 59 15.23 -13.97 6.23
C ASP A 59 14.81 -13.34 7.57
N LEU A 60 13.79 -13.88 8.23
CA LEU A 60 13.30 -13.44 9.53
C LEU A 60 13.66 -14.39 10.67
N ALA A 61 14.29 -15.53 10.40
CA ALA A 61 14.46 -16.61 11.38
C ALA A 61 15.14 -16.12 12.67
N ALA A 62 16.23 -15.35 12.54
CA ALA A 62 16.96 -14.81 13.67
C ALA A 62 16.08 -13.88 14.54
N GLU A 63 15.33 -12.95 13.92
CA GLU A 63 14.43 -12.02 14.62
C GLU A 63 13.29 -12.78 15.32
N LEU A 64 12.67 -13.73 14.62
CA LEU A 64 11.58 -14.54 15.15
C LEU A 64 12.04 -15.33 16.38
N GLU A 65 13.17 -16.03 16.29
CA GLU A 65 13.69 -16.83 17.39
C GLU A 65 14.15 -15.99 18.58
N SER A 66 14.82 -14.85 18.36
CA SER A 66 15.36 -14.03 19.44
C SER A 66 14.31 -13.16 20.15
N VAL A 67 13.39 -12.56 19.40
CA VAL A 67 12.44 -11.57 19.94
C VAL A 67 11.16 -12.24 20.42
N PHE A 68 10.56 -13.11 19.62
CA PHE A 68 9.23 -13.66 19.89
C PHE A 68 9.25 -15.02 20.59
N ARG A 69 10.36 -15.77 20.46
CA ARG A 69 10.67 -16.98 21.26
C ARG A 69 9.59 -18.08 21.20
N TYR A 70 8.85 -18.17 20.10
CA TYR A 70 8.05 -19.35 19.74
C TYR A 70 8.93 -20.40 19.06
N THR A 71 8.45 -21.64 19.04
CA THR A 71 9.17 -22.78 18.46
C THR A 71 8.71 -23.11 17.05
N SER A 72 7.46 -22.78 16.68
CA SER A 72 6.91 -22.99 15.35
C SER A 72 6.46 -21.66 14.71
N TYR A 73 6.95 -21.37 13.50
CA TYR A 73 6.57 -20.23 12.68
C TYR A 73 6.11 -20.70 11.29
N ARG A 74 4.86 -20.37 10.94
CA ARG A 74 4.26 -20.77 9.66
C ARG A 74 3.74 -19.57 8.89
N LEU A 75 4.09 -19.44 7.62
CA LEU A 75 3.63 -18.37 6.75
C LEU A 75 2.18 -18.67 6.32
N ILE A 76 1.24 -17.85 6.78
CA ILE A 76 -0.17 -17.95 6.38
C ILE A 76 -0.40 -17.27 5.03
N GLN A 77 0.15 -16.07 4.86
CA GLN A 77 -0.10 -15.25 3.68
C GLN A 77 1.05 -14.27 3.44
N SER A 78 1.33 -14.00 2.17
CA SER A 78 2.31 -13.01 1.70
C SER A 78 1.65 -12.12 0.64
N LYS A 79 1.75 -10.79 0.77
CA LYS A 79 1.12 -9.84 -0.16
C LYS A 79 1.98 -8.58 -0.34
N GLY A 80 2.42 -8.35 -1.59
CA GLY A 80 3.01 -7.09 -2.04
C GLY A 80 1.96 -6.11 -2.56
N MET A 81 2.13 -4.82 -2.30
CA MET A 81 1.22 -3.74 -2.70
C MET A 81 2.01 -2.47 -2.99
N MET A 82 1.68 -1.78 -4.08
CA MET A 82 2.24 -0.45 -4.36
C MET A 82 1.29 0.61 -3.82
N LEU A 83 1.61 1.22 -2.67
CA LEU A 83 0.71 2.13 -1.97
C LEU A 83 1.18 3.58 -2.13
N GLY A 84 0.29 4.48 -2.54
CA GLY A 84 0.48 5.91 -2.37
C GLY A 84 0.28 6.35 -0.92
N TYR A 85 0.57 7.62 -0.64
CA TYR A 85 0.33 8.21 0.67
C TYR A 85 -1.16 8.16 1.04
N ASN A 86 -1.44 7.75 2.28
CA ASN A 86 -2.77 7.50 2.84
C ASN A 86 -3.61 6.45 2.08
N GLU A 87 -3.03 5.76 1.10
CA GLU A 87 -3.67 4.65 0.41
C GLU A 87 -3.68 3.41 1.31
N LYS A 88 -4.84 2.77 1.43
CA LYS A 88 -5.07 1.65 2.33
C LYS A 88 -4.81 0.31 1.64
N GLY A 89 -3.69 -0.32 1.95
CA GLY A 89 -3.45 -1.72 1.68
C GLY A 89 -4.26 -2.61 2.62
N ARG A 90 -4.89 -3.67 2.10
CA ARG A 90 -5.73 -4.59 2.88
C ARG A 90 -5.26 -6.03 2.77
N VAL A 91 -5.16 -6.72 3.90
CA VAL A 91 -4.79 -8.13 4.01
C VAL A 91 -5.82 -8.85 4.87
N GLY A 92 -6.39 -9.93 4.34
CA GLY A 92 -7.32 -10.78 5.10
C GLY A 92 -6.57 -11.49 6.23
N LEU A 93 -7.19 -11.58 7.41
CA LEU A 93 -6.67 -12.33 8.53
C LEU A 93 -7.63 -13.44 8.94
N PRO A 94 -7.14 -14.55 9.52
CA PRO A 94 -8.01 -15.59 10.06
C PRO A 94 -9.03 -15.03 11.08
N GLY A 95 -10.23 -15.61 11.11
CA GLY A 95 -11.29 -15.21 12.05
C GLY A 95 -12.09 -13.96 11.62
N LYS A 96 -12.28 -13.77 10.31
CA LYS A 96 -13.03 -12.63 9.72
C LYS A 96 -12.46 -11.27 10.15
N ARG A 97 -11.14 -11.19 10.23
CA ARG A 97 -10.38 -9.98 10.57
C ARG A 97 -9.70 -9.43 9.32
N MET A 98 -9.38 -8.14 9.33
CA MET A 98 -8.70 -7.49 8.22
C MET A 98 -7.61 -6.57 8.76
N LEU A 99 -6.37 -6.81 8.33
CA LEU A 99 -5.26 -5.91 8.54
C LEU A 99 -5.30 -4.82 7.47
N VAL A 100 -5.17 -3.57 7.90
CA VAL A 100 -5.06 -2.41 7.02
C VAL A 100 -3.73 -1.74 7.30
N VAL A 101 -2.95 -1.51 6.25
CA VAL A 101 -1.64 -0.86 6.31
C VAL A 101 -1.65 0.32 5.36
N SER A 102 -1.20 1.49 5.83
CA SER A 102 -1.16 2.71 5.02
C SER A 102 0.13 3.47 5.33
N PRO A 103 0.97 3.79 4.33
CA PRO A 103 1.96 4.85 4.47
C PRO A 103 1.21 6.15 4.72
N THR A 104 1.65 6.93 5.72
CA THR A 104 1.01 8.19 6.12
C THR A 104 1.90 9.40 5.92
N SER A 105 3.21 9.21 6.00
CA SER A 105 4.22 10.21 5.64
C SER A 105 5.55 9.53 5.32
N ILE A 106 6.44 10.29 4.69
CA ILE A 106 7.87 9.98 4.57
C ILE A 106 8.64 11.11 5.23
N ASP A 107 9.58 10.76 6.12
CA ASP A 107 10.50 11.69 6.78
C ASP A 107 11.93 11.24 6.48
N GLY A 108 12.58 11.94 5.54
CA GLY A 108 13.87 11.53 4.99
C GLY A 108 13.83 10.12 4.41
N GLN A 109 14.59 9.19 5.00
CA GLN A 109 14.60 7.77 4.62
C GLN A 109 13.70 6.90 5.50
N ARG A 110 12.67 7.46 6.12
CA ARG A 110 11.76 6.71 6.98
C ARG A 110 10.32 6.86 6.51
N ILE A 111 9.59 5.76 6.55
CA ILE A 111 8.20 5.64 6.13
C ILE A 111 7.36 5.48 7.39
N GLN A 112 6.46 6.42 7.65
CA GLN A 112 5.51 6.28 8.75
C GLN A 112 4.32 5.46 8.28
N TYR A 113 4.13 4.28 8.86
CA TYR A 113 2.96 3.45 8.62
C TYR A 113 1.92 3.61 9.72
N ARG A 114 0.65 3.70 9.32
CA ARG A 114 -0.50 3.42 10.18
C ARG A 114 -0.97 2.00 9.91
N ILE A 115 -1.14 1.22 10.96
CA ILE A 115 -1.52 -0.18 10.90
C ILE A 115 -2.72 -0.39 11.80
N THR A 116 -3.80 -0.95 11.26
CA THR A 116 -5.01 -1.25 12.03
C THR A 116 -5.50 -2.66 11.75
N ILE A 117 -6.21 -3.25 12.72
CA ILE A 117 -6.98 -4.49 12.49
C ILE A 117 -8.44 -4.20 12.72
N HIS A 118 -9.28 -4.63 11.78
CA HIS A 118 -10.72 -4.54 11.86
C HIS A 118 -11.34 -5.94 12.00
N LYS A 119 -12.38 -6.06 12.82
CA LYS A 119 -13.27 -7.22 12.89
C LYS A 119 -14.67 -6.75 12.52
N GLY A 120 -15.10 -7.03 11.29
CA GLY A 120 -16.27 -6.36 10.71
C GLY A 120 -16.06 -4.85 10.63
N LYS A 121 -16.98 -4.07 11.21
CA LYS A 121 -16.90 -2.59 11.24
C LYS A 121 -16.06 -2.04 12.40
N LYS A 122 -15.72 -2.87 13.40
CA LYS A 122 -15.00 -2.44 14.60
C LYS A 122 -13.49 -2.50 14.39
N GLN A 123 -12.78 -1.41 14.65
CA GLN A 123 -11.33 -1.43 14.81
C GLN A 123 -10.97 -2.04 16.17
N VAL A 124 -10.10 -3.04 16.17
CA VAL A 124 -9.70 -3.80 17.37
C VAL A 124 -8.22 -3.66 17.69
N PHE A 125 -7.44 -3.05 16.80
CA PHE A 125 -6.03 -2.76 16.99
C PHE A 125 -5.66 -1.55 16.14
N GLN A 126 -4.77 -0.70 16.66
CA GLN A 126 -4.14 0.37 15.92
C GLN A 126 -2.73 0.58 16.47
N THR A 127 -1.78 0.75 15.57
CA THR A 127 -0.44 1.25 15.91
C THR A 127 0.09 2.13 14.78
N GLN A 128 1.14 2.88 15.09
CA GLN A 128 1.94 3.62 14.14
C GLN A 128 3.39 3.22 14.31
N VAL A 129 4.10 3.04 13.20
CA VAL A 129 5.51 2.66 13.20
C VAL A 129 6.26 3.53 12.22
N LEU A 130 7.49 3.88 12.57
CA LEU A 130 8.40 4.61 11.69
C LEU A 130 9.45 3.63 11.17
N LEU A 131 9.28 3.20 9.92
CA LEU A 131 10.08 2.16 9.30
C LEU A 131 11.20 2.76 8.46
N LYS A 132 12.44 2.31 8.62
CA LYS A 132 13.53 2.73 7.73
C LYS A 132 13.27 2.22 6.31
N ASN A 133 13.58 3.02 5.29
CA ASN A 133 13.46 2.61 3.89
C ASN A 133 14.26 1.31 3.65
N ARG A 134 13.67 0.36 2.91
CA ARG A 134 14.24 -0.96 2.61
C ARG A 134 14.48 -1.83 3.84
N SER A 135 13.70 -1.61 4.90
CA SER A 135 13.70 -2.46 6.09
C SER A 135 12.32 -3.07 6.34
N SER A 136 12.24 -3.95 7.33
CA SER A 136 11.00 -4.53 7.81
C SER A 136 10.85 -4.41 9.32
N ILE A 137 9.62 -4.52 9.80
CA ILE A 137 9.29 -4.63 11.21
C ILE A 137 8.29 -5.77 11.41
N THR A 138 8.50 -6.59 12.44
CA THR A 138 7.54 -7.61 12.86
C THR A 138 6.75 -7.13 14.08
N ILE A 139 5.43 -7.25 14.01
CA ILE A 139 4.51 -6.78 15.05
C ILE A 139 3.71 -7.99 15.56
N GLY A 140 3.66 -8.14 16.89
CA GLY A 140 2.79 -9.11 17.55
C GLY A 140 1.31 -8.79 17.33
N GLY A 141 0.50 -9.83 17.14
CA GLY A 141 -0.90 -9.73 16.80
C GLY A 141 -1.81 -10.54 17.72
N PRO A 142 -3.11 -10.59 17.40
CA PRO A 142 -4.08 -11.29 18.23
C PRO A 142 -3.89 -12.81 18.16
N GLN A 143 -4.42 -13.50 19.18
CA GLN A 143 -4.36 -14.95 19.28
C GLN A 143 -5.04 -15.65 18.07
N PHE A 144 -4.48 -16.80 17.68
CA PHE A 144 -4.98 -17.70 16.65
C PHE A 144 -4.46 -19.13 16.87
N LYS A 145 -5.36 -20.14 16.86
CA LYS A 145 -5.04 -21.58 16.96
C LYS A 145 -3.90 -21.91 17.95
N LYS A 146 -4.13 -21.70 19.26
CA LYS A 146 -3.15 -21.94 20.35
C LYS A 146 -1.80 -21.19 20.23
N GLY A 147 -1.75 -20.17 19.38
CA GLY A 147 -0.60 -19.30 19.19
C GLY A 147 -1.05 -17.87 18.88
N TYR A 148 -0.19 -17.10 18.23
CA TYR A 148 -0.44 -15.70 17.90
C TYR A 148 -0.18 -15.46 16.42
N LEU A 149 -0.86 -14.46 15.86
CA LEU A 149 -0.49 -13.93 14.56
C LEU A 149 0.65 -12.94 14.74
N LEU A 150 1.65 -13.01 13.86
CA LEU A 150 2.66 -11.97 13.70
C LEU A 150 2.51 -11.35 12.31
N PHE A 151 2.84 -10.07 12.20
CA PHE A 151 2.78 -9.32 10.94
C PHE A 151 4.15 -8.72 10.66
N ASN A 152 4.83 -9.23 9.63
CA ASN A 152 6.04 -8.60 9.12
C ASN A 152 5.65 -7.64 7.99
N ILE A 153 6.02 -6.37 8.13
CA ILE A 153 5.72 -5.30 7.18
C ILE A 153 7.04 -4.71 6.72
N SER A 154 7.29 -4.73 5.42
CA SER A 154 8.43 -4.06 4.79
C SER A 154 7.97 -2.95 3.87
N GLY A 155 8.83 -1.95 3.69
CA GLY A 155 8.55 -0.79 2.86
C GLY A 155 9.78 -0.32 2.11
N ARG A 156 9.60 -0.05 0.82
CA ARG A 156 10.60 0.57 -0.05
C ARG A 156 10.00 1.75 -0.80
N ILE A 157 10.62 2.91 -0.65
CA ILE A 157 10.33 4.10 -1.45
C ILE A 157 10.94 3.87 -2.84
N ASN A 158 10.13 4.05 -3.89
CA ASN A 158 10.58 3.97 -5.28
C ASN A 158 11.23 5.25 -5.75
#